data_AF-A0A8X7CNY7-F1
#
_entry.id   AF-A0A8X7CNY7-F1
#
_cell.length_a   1.000
_cell.length_b   1.000
_cell.length_c   1.000
_cell.angle_alpha   90.00
_cell.angle_beta   90.00
_cell.angle_gamma   90.00
#
_symmetry.space_group_name_H-M   'P 1'
#
loop_
_entity.id
_entity.type
_entity.pdbx_description
1 polymer ?
#
loop_
_entity_poly.entity_id
_entity_poly.type
_entity_poly.pdbx_seq_one_letter_code
_entity_poly.pdbx_strand_id
1 'polypeptide(L)'
;MESQLNRSLVNIQEFADNHKITFNASKSTVSLFTTNRHLYNYSSELFLMNERLNYSKYPTYLGFTLDSEVNCGKHIEKIADKARKRLKILKYLSGRDWGSDASTLRITYTTLVRPVLEYGYQIFQVACPTNLKKLERVQLSV
;
A
#
# COMPACT_ATOMS: atom_id res chain seq x y z
N MET A 1 15.84 -19.40 -13.22
CA MET A 1 14.65 -18.60 -12.83
C MET A 1 14.66 -17.25 -13.53
N GLU A 2 15.69 -16.42 -13.34
CA GLU A 2 15.79 -15.10 -13.98
C GLU A 2 15.80 -15.15 -15.52
N SER A 3 16.54 -16.10 -16.11
CA SER A 3 16.56 -16.29 -17.56
C SER A 3 15.16 -16.58 -18.15
N GLN A 4 14.35 -17.36 -17.44
CA GLN A 4 12.97 -17.66 -17.83
C GLN A 4 12.08 -16.42 -17.69
N LEU A 5 12.23 -15.65 -16.60
CA LEU A 5 11.46 -14.41 -16.39
C LEU A 5 11.79 -13.36 -17.46
N ASN A 6 13.08 -13.16 -17.77
CA ASN A 6 13.50 -12.25 -18.83
C ASN A 6 12.97 -12.69 -20.20
N ARG A 7 12.96 -14.00 -20.50
CA ARG A 7 12.33 -14.52 -21.72
C ARG A 7 10.83 -14.20 -21.76
N SER A 8 10.12 -14.35 -20.64
CA SER A 8 8.70 -13.98 -20.55
C SER A 8 8.47 -12.48 -20.73
N LEU A 9 9.35 -11.62 -20.20
CA LEU A 9 9.28 -10.18 -20.42
C LEU A 9 9.47 -9.80 -21.89
N VAL A 10 10.35 -10.49 -22.62
CA VAL A 10 10.49 -10.33 -24.07
C VAL A 10 9.19 -10.69 -24.80
N ASN A 11 8.56 -11.82 -24.44
CA ASN A 11 7.27 -12.20 -25.05
C ASN A 11 6.16 -11.18 -24.75
N ILE A 12 6.14 -10.61 -23.53
CA ILE A 12 5.19 -9.55 -23.15
C ILE A 12 5.45 -8.27 -23.95
N GLN A 13 6.72 -7.94 -24.20
CA GLN A 13 7.09 -6.80 -25.04
C GLN A 13 6.62 -7.01 -26.48
N GLU A 14 6.87 -8.18 -27.07
CA GLU A 14 6.41 -8.52 -28.42
C GLU A 14 4.88 -8.44 -28.55
N PHE A 15 4.16 -8.93 -27.53
CA PHE A 15 2.71 -8.75 -27.46
C PHE A 15 2.32 -7.26 -27.45
N ALA A 16 2.94 -6.44 -26.60
CA ALA A 16 2.64 -5.01 -26.55
C ALA A 16 2.91 -4.33 -27.89
N ASP A 17 4.02 -4.65 -28.56
CA ASP A 17 4.39 -4.11 -29.87
C ASP A 17 3.35 -4.46 -30.93
N ASN A 18 2.90 -5.73 -30.98
CA ASN A 18 1.83 -6.19 -31.87
C ASN A 18 0.50 -5.47 -31.63
N HIS A 19 0.26 -5.05 -30.38
CA HIS A 19 -0.94 -4.33 -29.96
C HIS A 19 -0.77 -2.80 -29.94
N LYS A 20 0.38 -2.27 -30.39
CA LYS A 20 0.71 -0.82 -30.39
C LYS A 20 0.66 -0.19 -28.98
N ILE A 21 1.04 -0.96 -27.97
CA ILE A 21 1.18 -0.55 -26.57
C ILE A 21 2.66 -0.37 -26.26
N THR A 22 3.02 0.65 -25.49
CA THR A 22 4.40 0.86 -25.04
C THR A 22 4.44 0.83 -23.52
N PHE A 23 5.29 -0.04 -22.96
CA PHE A 23 5.53 -0.05 -21.52
C PHE A 23 6.43 1.10 -21.10
N ASN A 24 6.35 1.48 -19.84
CA ASN A 24 7.24 2.47 -19.26
C ASN A 24 8.13 1.78 -18.22
N ALA A 25 9.35 1.41 -18.61
CA ALA A 25 10.29 0.71 -17.74
C ALA A 25 10.62 1.51 -16.47
N SER A 26 10.76 2.84 -16.55
CA SER A 26 10.99 3.70 -15.38
C SER A 26 9.86 3.70 -14.34
N LYS A 27 8.61 3.44 -14.76
CA LYS A 27 7.45 3.30 -13.86
C LYS A 27 7.20 1.85 -13.43
N SER A 28 7.89 0.90 -14.05
CA SER A 28 7.80 -0.52 -13.74
C SER A 28 8.79 -0.90 -12.64
N THR A 29 8.37 -1.80 -11.76
CA THR A 29 9.22 -2.27 -10.65
C THR A 29 9.11 -3.78 -10.49
N VAL A 30 10.16 -4.38 -9.96
CA VAL A 30 10.19 -5.80 -9.59
C VAL A 30 10.08 -5.94 -8.08
N SER A 31 9.26 -6.87 -7.63
CA SER A 31 9.07 -7.17 -6.22
C SER A 31 8.96 -8.67 -6.04
N LEU A 32 9.54 -9.18 -4.96
CA LEU A 32 9.47 -10.60 -4.62
C LEU A 32 8.50 -10.82 -3.48
N PHE A 33 7.51 -11.69 -3.71
CA PHE A 33 6.56 -12.13 -2.70
C PHE A 33 6.94 -13.53 -2.22
N THR A 34 7.35 -13.65 -0.96
CA THR A 34 7.81 -14.90 -0.37
C THR A 34 7.80 -14.81 1.15
N THR A 35 7.62 -15.95 1.82
CA THR A 35 7.79 -16.11 3.27
C THR A 35 9.21 -16.56 3.64
N ASN A 36 10.06 -16.88 2.65
CA ASN A 36 11.43 -17.30 2.89
C ASN A 36 12.32 -16.09 3.21
N ARG A 37 12.70 -15.97 4.48
CA ARG A 37 13.52 -14.87 5.00
C ARG A 37 14.89 -14.75 4.34
N HIS A 38 15.46 -15.85 3.85
CA HIS A 38 16.74 -15.81 3.14
C HIS A 38 16.66 -15.05 1.81
N LEU A 39 15.47 -14.94 1.22
CA LEU A 39 15.23 -14.25 -0.04
C LEU A 39 14.79 -12.79 0.13
N TYR A 40 14.73 -12.26 1.35
CA TYR A 40 14.21 -10.89 1.58
C TYR A 40 15.08 -9.77 1.04
N ASN A 41 16.37 -10.07 0.85
CA ASN A 41 17.35 -9.15 0.26
C ASN A 41 17.76 -9.62 -1.15
N TYR A 42 17.11 -10.66 -1.68
CA TYR A 42 17.38 -11.11 -3.03
C TYR A 42 16.77 -10.14 -4.04
N SER A 43 17.60 -9.64 -4.94
CA SER A 43 17.20 -8.78 -6.05
C SER A 43 17.49 -9.49 -7.37
N SER A 44 16.47 -9.67 -8.19
CA SER A 44 16.64 -10.24 -9.53
C SER A 44 17.03 -9.19 -10.57
N GLU A 45 17.86 -9.59 -11.53
CA GLU A 45 18.20 -8.75 -12.67
C GLU A 45 17.21 -8.99 -13.82
N LEU A 46 16.17 -8.16 -13.85
CA LEU A 46 15.15 -8.19 -14.90
C LEU A 46 15.23 -6.95 -15.77
N PHE A 47 14.99 -7.15 -17.07
CA PHE A 47 15.08 -6.10 -18.07
C PHE A 47 13.75 -5.97 -18.83
N LEU A 48 13.33 -4.74 -19.08
CA LEU A 48 12.17 -4.41 -19.90
C LEU A 48 12.59 -3.29 -20.86
N MET A 49 12.35 -3.47 -22.17
CA MET A 49 12.79 -2.51 -23.20
C MET A 49 14.30 -2.18 -23.11
N ASN A 50 15.14 -3.18 -22.82
CA ASN A 50 16.59 -3.03 -22.56
C ASN A 50 16.97 -2.15 -21.36
N GLU A 51 16.00 -1.72 -20.55
CA GLU A 51 16.25 -1.02 -19.28
C GLU A 51 16.15 -1.99 -18.10
N ARG A 52 17.09 -1.89 -17.16
CA ARG A 52 17.04 -2.67 -15.92
C ARG A 52 15.89 -2.17 -15.05
N LEU A 53 15.00 -3.07 -14.65
CA LEU A 53 13.91 -2.74 -13.74
C LEU A 53 14.41 -2.53 -12.31
N ASN A 54 13.87 -1.52 -11.65
CA ASN A 54 14.17 -1.24 -10.25
C ASN A 54 13.48 -2.25 -9.33
N TYR A 55 14.23 -2.79 -8.37
CA TYR A 55 13.66 -3.59 -7.30
C TYR A 55 13.00 -2.69 -6.25
N SER A 56 11.74 -2.98 -5.92
CA SER A 56 11.01 -2.33 -4.84
C SER A 56 10.52 -3.38 -3.86
N LYS A 57 10.94 -3.28 -2.60
CA LYS A 57 10.47 -4.19 -1.54
C LYS A 57 9.00 -3.97 -1.17
N TYR A 58 8.54 -2.72 -1.33
CA TYR A 58 7.20 -2.28 -0.94
C TYR A 58 6.53 -1.54 -2.10
N PRO A 59 6.20 -2.24 -3.21
CA PRO A 59 5.59 -1.59 -4.36
C PRO A 59 4.19 -1.06 -3.98
N THR A 60 3.82 0.09 -4.54
CA THR A 60 2.47 0.64 -4.37
C THR A 60 1.65 0.33 -5.61
N TYR A 61 0.54 -0.39 -5.45
CA TYR A 61 -0.41 -0.68 -6.50
C TYR A 61 -1.78 -0.12 -6.14
N LEU A 62 -2.33 0.73 -7.01
CA LEU A 62 -3.59 1.44 -6.78
C LEU A 62 -3.66 2.03 -5.35
N GLY A 63 -2.62 2.75 -4.93
CA GLY A 63 -2.53 3.37 -3.60
C GLY A 63 -2.28 2.42 -2.42
N PHE A 64 -2.38 1.11 -2.61
CA PHE A 64 -2.11 0.09 -1.60
C PHE A 64 -0.63 -0.30 -1.59
N THR A 65 0.01 -0.28 -0.43
CA THR A 65 1.44 -0.64 -0.30
C THR A 65 1.58 -2.13 0.02
N LEU A 66 2.11 -2.90 -0.93
CA LEU A 66 2.26 -4.35 -0.76
C LEU A 66 3.50 -4.66 0.08
N ASP A 67 3.43 -5.79 0.80
CA ASP A 67 4.53 -6.37 1.57
C ASP A 67 4.94 -7.71 0.97
N SER A 68 6.20 -8.13 1.14
CA SER A 68 6.71 -9.41 0.60
C SER A 68 5.91 -10.64 1.06
N GLU A 69 5.37 -10.59 2.29
CA GLU A 69 4.51 -11.65 2.85
C GLU A 69 3.02 -11.37 2.66
N VAL A 70 2.65 -10.24 2.02
CA VAL A 70 1.26 -9.79 1.85
C VAL A 70 0.51 -9.62 3.19
N ASN A 71 1.22 -9.44 4.30
CA ASN A 71 0.66 -9.30 5.65
C ASN A 71 0.05 -7.90 5.94
N CYS A 72 0.04 -7.01 4.93
CA CYS A 72 -0.50 -5.65 4.93
C CYS A 72 0.11 -4.70 5.96
N GLY A 73 1.23 -5.06 6.61
CA GLY A 73 1.86 -4.31 7.67
C GLY A 73 2.27 -2.90 7.26
N LYS A 74 2.96 -2.73 6.11
CA LYS A 74 3.41 -1.40 5.67
C LYS A 74 2.27 -0.51 5.23
N HIS A 75 1.27 -1.09 4.55
CA HIS A 75 0.06 -0.34 4.22
C HIS A 75 -0.66 0.15 5.48
N ILE A 76 -0.87 -0.74 6.44
CA ILE A 76 -1.55 -0.44 7.71
C ILE A 76 -0.80 0.63 8.51
N GLU A 77 0.54 0.55 8.59
CA GLU A 77 1.39 1.56 9.22
C GLU A 77 1.16 2.95 8.58
N LYS A 78 1.22 3.01 7.24
CA LYS A 78 1.03 4.24 6.47
C LYS A 78 -0.35 4.86 6.66
N ILE A 79 -1.44 4.07 6.61
CA ILE A 79 -2.79 4.61 6.81
C ILE A 79 -3.06 4.96 8.27
N ALA A 80 -2.50 4.23 9.23
CA ALA A 80 -2.61 4.57 10.65
C ALA A 80 -1.98 5.93 10.94
N ASP A 81 -0.80 6.21 10.39
CA ASP A 81 -0.15 7.51 10.55
C ASP A 81 -0.93 8.65 9.86
N LYS A 82 -1.45 8.39 8.67
CA LYS A 82 -2.30 9.35 7.95
C LYS A 82 -3.59 9.64 8.73
N ALA A 83 -4.22 8.62 9.31
CA ALA A 83 -5.42 8.76 10.12
C ALA A 83 -5.13 9.49 11.45
N ARG A 84 -4.02 9.18 12.14
CA ARG A 84 -3.59 9.92 13.34
C ARG A 84 -3.42 11.41 13.10
N LYS A 85 -2.85 11.80 11.95
CA LYS A 85 -2.74 13.22 11.57
C LYS A 85 -4.11 13.87 11.43
N ARG A 86 -5.08 13.19 10.82
CA ARG A 86 -6.47 13.70 10.69
C ARG A 86 -7.21 13.73 12.02
N LEU A 87 -6.96 12.76 12.91
CA LEU A 87 -7.53 12.75 14.25
C LEU A 87 -7.09 13.94 15.10
N LYS A 88 -5.90 14.51 14.89
CA LYS A 88 -5.49 15.73 15.60
C LYS A 88 -6.46 16.90 15.33
N ILE A 89 -7.01 16.98 14.12
CA ILE A 89 -8.03 17.99 13.77
C ILE A 89 -9.31 17.73 14.55
N LEU A 90 -9.77 16.47 14.59
CA LEU A 90 -10.95 16.09 15.35
C LEU A 90 -10.81 16.39 16.85
N LYS A 91 -9.65 16.07 17.44
CA LYS A 91 -9.31 16.37 18.83
C LYS A 91 -9.26 17.87 19.14
N TYR A 92 -8.81 18.66 18.18
CA TYR A 92 -8.85 20.11 18.29
C TYR A 92 -10.30 20.60 18.34
N LEU A 93 -11.17 20.11 17.44
CA LEU A 93 -12.58 20.49 17.40
C LEU A 93 -13.40 19.99 18.60
N SER A 94 -12.94 18.98 19.33
CA SER A 94 -13.65 18.40 20.48
C SER A 94 -13.36 19.11 21.81
N GLY A 95 -13.02 20.40 21.79
CA GLY A 95 -12.78 21.20 23.00
C GLY A 95 -14.01 21.24 23.93
N ARG A 96 -13.81 21.23 25.25
CA ARG A 96 -14.93 21.20 26.21
C ARG A 96 -15.74 22.50 26.26
N ASP A 97 -15.08 23.65 26.17
CA ASP A 97 -15.72 24.97 26.35
C ASP A 97 -16.06 25.69 25.03
N TRP A 98 -15.41 25.30 23.93
CA TRP A 98 -15.54 25.94 22.61
C TRP A 98 -15.70 24.93 21.45
N GLY A 99 -15.79 23.65 21.77
CA GLY A 99 -15.80 22.59 20.75
C GLY A 99 -17.10 22.52 19.96
N SER A 100 -17.02 21.79 18.85
CA SER A 100 -18.17 21.50 18.00
C SER A 100 -19.13 20.51 18.66
N ASP A 101 -20.38 20.54 18.22
CA ASP A 101 -21.39 19.58 18.67
C ASP A 101 -21.06 18.15 18.20
N ALA A 102 -21.67 17.17 18.86
CA ALA A 102 -21.41 15.75 18.59
C ALA A 102 -21.73 15.33 17.13
N SER A 103 -22.70 15.97 16.47
CA SER A 103 -23.04 15.64 15.08
C SER A 103 -21.94 16.11 14.13
N THR A 104 -21.42 17.32 14.33
CA THR A 104 -20.29 17.87 13.57
C THR A 104 -19.03 17.03 13.76
N LEU A 105 -18.72 16.61 15.00
CA LEU A 105 -17.58 15.73 15.27
C LEU A 105 -17.74 14.37 14.56
N ARG A 106 -18.94 13.77 14.61
CA ARG A 106 -19.22 12.51 13.92
C ARG A 106 -19.06 12.64 12.41
N ILE A 107 -19.60 13.69 11.81
CA ILE A 107 -19.46 13.97 10.37
C ILE A 107 -17.99 14.17 10.01
N THR A 108 -17.25 14.92 10.82
CA THR A 108 -15.81 15.14 10.60
C THR A 108 -15.02 13.83 10.65
N TYR A 109 -15.33 12.95 11.60
CA TYR A 109 -14.71 11.63 11.68
C TYR A 109 -15.03 10.77 10.45
N THR A 110 -16.30 10.64 10.08
CA THR A 110 -16.74 9.79 8.96
C THR A 110 -16.26 10.29 7.61
N THR A 111 -16.06 11.61 7.44
CA THR A 111 -15.59 12.22 6.20
C THR A 111 -14.07 12.24 6.09
N LEU A 112 -13.36 12.52 7.18
CA LEU A 112 -11.90 12.69 7.14
C LEU A 112 -11.14 11.44 7.58
N VAL A 113 -11.54 10.77 8.65
CA VAL A 113 -10.73 9.72 9.27
C VAL A 113 -11.10 8.35 8.72
N ARG A 114 -12.38 8.01 8.72
CA ARG A 114 -12.89 6.69 8.33
C ARG A 114 -12.43 6.23 6.93
N PRO A 115 -12.48 7.06 5.87
CA PRO A 115 -12.08 6.61 4.52
C PRO A 115 -10.59 6.28 4.42
N VAL A 116 -9.75 6.85 5.29
CA VAL A 116 -8.32 6.52 5.34
C VAL A 116 -8.10 5.14 5.95
N LEU A 117 -8.81 4.84 7.04
CA LEU A 117 -8.69 3.56 7.75
C LEU A 117 -9.28 2.40 6.96
N GLU A 118 -10.34 2.63 6.18
CA GLU A 118 -11.02 1.60 5.39
C GLU A 118 -10.40 1.38 4.01
N TYR A 119 -9.36 2.15 3.66
CA TYR A 119 -8.74 2.01 2.35
C TYR A 119 -7.94 0.71 2.23
N GLY A 120 -8.44 -0.20 1.39
CA GLY A 120 -7.89 -1.55 1.24
C GLY A 120 -8.60 -2.61 2.09
N TYR A 121 -9.78 -2.31 2.65
CA TYR A 121 -10.52 -3.27 3.50
C TYR A 121 -10.77 -4.62 2.82
N GLN A 122 -10.90 -4.65 1.49
CA GLN A 122 -11.11 -5.87 0.71
C GLN A 122 -9.92 -6.85 0.86
N ILE A 123 -8.71 -6.31 1.06
CA ILE A 123 -7.47 -7.08 1.20
C ILE A 123 -7.20 -7.42 2.67
N PHE A 124 -7.80 -6.70 3.63
CA PHE A 124 -7.54 -6.91 5.07
C PHE A 124 -7.89 -8.30 5.58
N GLN A 125 -8.68 -9.08 4.83
CA GLN A 125 -8.91 -10.49 5.14
C GLN A 125 -7.61 -11.33 5.20
N VAL A 126 -6.57 -10.93 4.46
CA VAL A 126 -5.24 -11.59 4.51
C VAL A 126 -4.26 -10.90 5.47
N ALA A 127 -4.67 -9.81 6.12
CA ALA A 127 -3.81 -9.08 7.04
C ALA A 127 -3.62 -9.83 8.36
N CYS A 128 -2.44 -9.67 8.96
CA CYS A 128 -2.18 -10.24 10.29
C CYS A 128 -3.07 -9.55 11.36
N PRO A 129 -3.70 -10.29 12.29
CA PRO A 129 -4.55 -9.70 13.34
C PRO A 129 -3.82 -8.64 14.18
N THR A 130 -2.52 -8.80 14.40
CA THR A 130 -1.70 -7.81 15.13
C THR A 130 -1.56 -6.49 14.39
N ASN A 131 -1.56 -6.52 13.05
CA ASN A 131 -1.58 -5.31 12.23
C ASN A 131 -2.96 -4.66 12.27
N LEU A 132 -4.06 -5.42 12.16
CA LEU A 132 -5.42 -4.87 12.24
C LEU A 132 -5.69 -4.16 13.58
N LYS A 133 -5.18 -4.71 14.69
CA LYS A 133 -5.21 -4.03 16.01
C LYS A 133 -4.57 -2.64 16.01
N LYS A 134 -3.62 -2.35 15.10
CA LYS A 134 -3.05 -0.99 14.96
C LYS A 134 -4.09 0.00 14.43
N LEU A 135 -4.99 -0.42 13.54
CA LEU A 135 -6.09 0.40 13.04
C LEU A 135 -7.16 0.62 14.11
N GLU A 136 -7.52 -0.45 14.84
CA GLU A 136 -8.47 -0.36 15.96
C GLU A 136 -8.00 0.63 17.02
N ARG A 137 -6.71 0.60 17.38
CA ARG A 137 -6.13 1.58 18.31
C ARG A 137 -6.30 3.02 17.84
N VAL A 138 -6.23 3.27 16.53
CA VAL A 138 -6.46 4.61 15.98
C VAL A 138 -7.93 5.02 16.12
N GLN A 139 -8.87 4.10 15.87
CA GLN A 139 -10.31 4.35 16.06
C GLN A 139 -10.66 4.63 17.53
N LEU A 140 -10.08 3.87 18.47
CA LEU A 140 -10.27 4.05 19.91
C LEU A 140 -9.57 5.29 20.49
N SER A 141 -8.74 5.96 19.70
CA SER A 141 -8.02 7.17 20.11
C SER A 141 -8.80 8.47 19.87
N VAL A 142 -10.03 8.37 19.34
CA VAL A 142 -10.97 9.49 19.14
C VAL A 142 -11.42 10.03 20.48
#